data_AF-A0A950UJ86-F1
#
_entry.id   AF-A0A950UJ86-F1
#
_cell.length_a   1.000
_cell.length_b   1.000
_cell.length_c   1.000
_cell.angle_alpha   90.00
_cell.angle_beta   90.00
_cell.angle_gamma   90.00
#
_symmetry.space_group_name_H-M   'P 1'
#
loop_
_entity.id
_entity.type
_entity.pdbx_description
1 polymer ?
#
loop_
_entity_poly.entity_id
_entity_poly.type
_entity_poly.pdbx_seq_one_letter_code
_entity_poly.pdbx_strand_id
1 'polypeptide(L)' 'LRRIAGQIAALTDLPTAAHHPLSQLHAALAQDDPAALIHPLNATRPHLTTTHPDLAAQLDILRNSAAPPTASPK' A
#
# COMPACT_ATOMS: atom_id res chain seq x y z
N LEU A 1 3.98 6.29 2.88
CA LEU A 1 3.35 4.96 2.84
C LEU A 1 2.17 4.88 3.80
N ARG A 2 2.33 5.32 5.06
CA ARG A 2 1.27 5.31 6.08
C ARG A 2 -0.02 6.05 5.70
N ARG A 3 0.07 7.20 5.02
CA ARG A 3 -1.12 7.95 4.53
C ARG A 3 -1.96 7.14 3.54
N ILE A 4 -1.32 6.50 2.56
CA ILE A 4 -1.99 5.65 1.57
C ILE A 4 -2.59 4.41 2.25
N ALA A 5 -1.89 3.82 3.22
CA ALA A 5 -2.43 2.70 4.00
C ALA A 5 -3.70 3.10 4.77
N GLY A 6 -3.73 4.28 5.39
CA GLY A 6 -4.94 4.81 6.03
C GLY A 6 -6.09 5.08 5.06
N GLN A 7 -5.80 5.58 3.84
CA GLN A 7 -6.81 5.74 2.79
C GLN A 7 -7.38 4.41 2.33
N ILE A 8 -6.54 3.40 2.09
CA ILE A 8 -6.97 2.05 1.67
C ILE A 8 -7.82 1.40 2.78
N ALA A 9 -7.45 1.56 4.05
CA ALA A 9 -8.20 1.05 5.19
C ALA A 9 -9.58 1.70 5.38
N ALA A 10 -9.76 2.92 4.88
CA ALA A 10 -11.04 3.63 4.88
C ALA A 10 -11.96 3.25 3.70
N LEU A 11 -11.47 2.46 2.73
CA LEU A 11 -12.28 1.99 1.63
C LEU A 11 -13.16 0.82 2.07
N THR A 12 -14.48 0.99 1.97
CA THR A 12 -15.46 -0.07 2.22
C THR A 12 -15.83 -0.86 0.96
N ASP A 13 -15.35 -0.44 -0.22
CA ASP A 13 -15.68 -1.05 -1.52
C ASP A 13 -14.69 -2.16 -1.95
N LEU A 14 -13.87 -2.63 -1.02
CA LEU A 14 -12.88 -3.66 -1.33
C LEU A 14 -13.52 -5.06 -1.37
N PRO A 15 -13.13 -5.91 -2.33
CA PRO A 15 -13.64 -7.27 -2.41
C PRO A 15 -13.23 -8.10 -1.18
N THR A 16 -14.01 -9.12 -0.83
CA THR A 16 -13.72 -10.01 0.32
C THR A 16 -12.35 -10.68 0.25
N ALA A 17 -11.80 -10.89 -0.95
CA ALA A 17 -10.43 -11.36 -1.15
C ALA A 17 -9.36 -10.42 -0.54
N ALA A 18 -9.66 -9.13 -0.42
CA ALA A 18 -8.78 -8.13 0.19
C ALA A 18 -8.95 -8.01 1.72
N HIS A 19 -9.94 -8.67 2.35
CA HIS A 19 -10.18 -8.55 3.80
C HIS A 19 -9.01 -9.09 4.65
N HIS A 20 -8.39 -10.19 4.23
CA HIS A 20 -7.26 -10.78 4.95
C HIS A 20 -6.05 -9.83 4.98
N PRO A 21 -5.54 -9.35 3.83
CA PRO A 21 -4.44 -8.39 3.84
C PRO A 21 -4.82 -7.01 4.41
N LEU A 22 -6.10 -6.59 4.36
CA LEU A 22 -6.59 -5.40 5.08
C LEU A 22 -6.47 -5.54 6.60
N SER A 23 -6.80 -6.70 7.15
CA SER A 23 -6.67 -6.96 8.59
C SER A 23 -5.21 -6.90 9.04
N GLN A 24 -4.31 -7.45 8.22
CA GLN A 24 -2.86 -7.35 8.43
C GLN A 24 -2.35 -5.90 8.29
N LEU A 25 -2.88 -5.14 7.33
CA LEU A 25 -2.59 -3.71 7.19
C LEU A 25 -2.99 -2.93 8.44
N HIS A 26 -4.17 -3.22 9.00
CA HIS A 26 -4.67 -2.58 10.23
C HIS A 26 -3.77 -2.90 11.44
N ALA A 27 -3.35 -4.16 11.58
CA ALA A 27 -2.42 -4.57 12.63
C ALA A 27 -1.04 -3.89 12.47
N ALA A 28 -0.53 -3.80 11.24
CA ALA A 28 0.73 -3.12 10.95
C ALA A 28 0.66 -1.60 11.17
N LEU A 29 -0.48 -0.98 10.88
CA LEU A 29 -0.74 0.43 11.21
C LEU A 29 -0.73 0.66 12.72
N ALA A 30 -1.31 -0.25 13.51
CA ALA A 30 -1.26 -0.19 14.97
C ALA A 30 0.16 -0.38 15.53
N GLN A 31 0.99 -1.16 14.85
CA GLN A 31 2.40 -1.38 15.20
C GLN A 31 3.31 -0.20 14.81
N ASP A 32 2.79 0.78 14.06
CA ASP A 32 3.52 1.93 13.49
C ASP A 32 4.74 1.55 12.62
N ASP A 33 4.82 0.29 12.18
CA ASP A 33 5.99 -0.24 11.51
C ASP A 33 5.84 -0.18 9.97
N PRO A 34 6.67 0.61 9.27
CA PRO A 34 6.55 0.77 7.83
C PRO A 34 6.97 -0.47 7.04
N ALA A 35 7.82 -1.34 7.59
CA ALA A 35 8.24 -2.58 6.94
C ALA A 35 7.14 -3.64 7.00
N ALA A 36 6.41 -3.71 8.12
CA ALA A 36 5.24 -4.55 8.30
C ALA A 36 4.08 -4.18 7.36
N LEU A 37 4.03 -2.94 6.85
CA LEU A 37 3.05 -2.51 5.84
C LEU A 37 3.38 -3.02 4.43
N ILE A 38 4.65 -3.32 4.11
CA ILE A 38 5.06 -3.68 2.75
C ILE A 38 4.37 -4.96 2.27
N HIS A 39 4.32 -5.99 3.12
CA HIS A 39 3.74 -7.30 2.83
C HIS A 39 2.22 -7.23 2.54
N PRO A 40 1.37 -6.70 3.45
CA PRO A 40 -0.06 -6.55 3.20
C PRO A 40 -0.38 -5.57 2.06
N LEU A 41 0.42 -4.52 1.84
CA LEU A 41 0.26 -3.62 0.69
C LEU A 41 0.52 -4.34 -0.64
N ASN A 42 1.50 -5.26 -0.68
CA ASN A 42 1.78 -6.02 -1.90
C ASN A 42 0.68 -7.05 -2.19
N ALA A 43 0.12 -7.66 -1.13
CA ALA A 43 -0.99 -8.60 -1.24
C ALA A 43 -2.32 -7.93 -1.64
N THR A 44 -2.59 -6.70 -1.17
CA THR A 44 -3.77 -5.92 -1.59
C THR A 44 -3.63 -5.32 -2.99
N ARG A 45 -2.41 -5.17 -3.51
CA ARG A 45 -2.12 -4.50 -4.77
C ARG A 45 -2.90 -5.02 -6.00
N PRO A 46 -2.96 -6.32 -6.29
CA PRO A 46 -3.72 -6.83 -7.44
C PRO A 46 -5.23 -6.59 -7.31
N HIS A 47 -5.76 -6.51 -6.09
CA HIS A 47 -7.16 -6.16 -5.85
C HIS A 47 -7.40 -4.67 -6.07
N LEU A 48 -6.48 -3.81 -5.62
CA LEU A 48 -6.56 -2.37 -5.88
C LEU A 48 -6.47 -2.03 -7.37
N THR A 49 -5.67 -2.75 -8.17
CA THR A 49 -5.65 -2.53 -9.62
C THR A 49 -6.97 -2.82 -10.31
N THR A 50 -7.84 -3.64 -9.71
CA THR A 50 -9.16 -3.99 -10.28
C THR A 50 -10.25 -3.00 -9.89
N THR A 51 -10.27 -2.52 -8.64
CA THR A 51 -11.32 -1.60 -8.14
C THR A 51 -10.87 -0.14 -8.09
N HIS A 52 -9.60 0.14 -7.81
CA HIS A 52 -9.05 1.48 -7.60
C HIS A 52 -7.66 1.65 -8.26
N PRO A 53 -7.59 1.71 -9.60
CA PRO A 53 -6.32 1.79 -10.33
C PRO A 53 -5.50 3.04 -9.99
N ASP A 54 -6.15 4.16 -9.65
CA ASP A 54 -5.49 5.40 -9.22
C ASP A 54 -4.68 5.23 -7.93
N LEU A 55 -5.25 4.56 -6.92
CA LEU A 55 -4.56 4.27 -5.66
C LEU A 55 -3.40 3.28 -5.87
N ALA A 56 -3.58 2.30 -6.76
CA ALA A 56 -2.52 1.35 -7.11
C ALA A 56 -1.34 2.03 -7.81
N ALA A 57 -1.59 3.08 -8.61
CA ALA A 57 -0.57 3.91 -9.24
C ALA A 57 0.14 4.81 -8.22
N GLN A 58 -0.60 5.49 -7.32
CA GLN A 58 0.00 6.30 -6.25
C GLN A 58 0.90 5.45 -5.33
N LEU A 59 0.52 4.20 -5.04
CA LEU A 59 1.32 3.26 -4.29
C LEU A 59 2.61 2.88 -5.03
N ASP A 60 2.54 2.67 -6.36
CA ASP A 60 3.72 2.41 -7.20
C ASP A 60 4.72 3.56 -7.12
N ILE A 61 4.24 4.78 -7.34
CA ILE A 61 5.04 6.00 -7.35
C ILE A 61 5.75 6.14 -6.00
N LEU A 62 5.04 5.92 -4.90
CA LEU A 62 5.60 6.05 -3.56
C LEU A 62 6.60 4.93 -3.21
N ARG A 63 6.40 3.73 -3.76
CA ARG A 63 7.32 2.59 -3.60
C ARG A 63 8.57 2.78 -4.44
N ASN A 64 8.42 3.25 -5.67
CA ASN A 64 9.52 3.56 -6.57
C ASN A 64 10.32 4.77 -6.08
N SER A 65 9.68 5.77 -5.46
CA SER A 65 10.37 6.92 -4.85
C SER A 65 11.11 6.59 -3.55
N ALA A 66 10.80 5.45 -2.92
CA ALA A 66 11.52 4.97 -1.73
C ALA A 66 12.84 4.27 -2.09
N ALA A 67 13.07 3.95 -3.37
CA ALA A 67 14.43 3.75 -3.85
C ALA A 67 15.11 5.14 -3.87
N PRO A 68 16.27 5.32 -3.22
CA PRO A 68 16.95 6.60 -3.27
C PRO A 68 17.24 6.95 -4.74
N PRO A 69 16.95 8.18 -5.21
CA PRO A 69 17.44 8.66 -6.49
C PRO A 69 18.94 8.93 -6.36
N THR A 70 19.76 7.87 -6.28
CA THR A 70 21.21 7.99 -6.30
C THR A 70 21.76 7.32 -7.53
N ALA A 71 21.71 8.06 -8.66
CA ALA A 71 22.80 8.13 -9.63
C ALA A 71 22.44 9.17 -10.71
N SER A 72 22.65 10.44 -10.39
CA SER A 72 23.06 11.42 -11.39
C SER A 72 24.02 12.40 -10.74
N PRO A 73 25.32 12.25 -11.01
CA PRO A 73 26.16 13.40 -11.24
C PRO A 73 26.84 13.31 -12.61
N LYS A 74 26.59 14.33 -13.43
CA LYS A 74 27.40 14.92 -14.53
C LYS A 74 28.20 13.98 -15.44
#